data_AF-A0A2S8WBN2-F1
#
_entry.id   AF-A0A2S8WBN2-F1
#
_cell.length_a   1.000
_cell.length_b   1.000
_cell.length_c   1.000
_cell.angle_alpha   90.00
_cell.angle_beta   90.00
_cell.angle_gamma   90.00
#
_symmetry.space_group_name_H-M   'P 1'
#
loop_
_entity.id
_entity.type
_entity.pdbx_description
1 polymer ?
#
loop_
_entity_poly.entity_id
_entity_poly.type
_entity_poly.pdbx_seq_one_letter_code
_entity_poly.pdbx_strand_id
1 'polypeptide(L)'
;MAKPDRRTRRQILASLCEGVSIRSCERIFGVEQNTVAKLLADAGDMAISLMKRTRGLVIEKIQADELYSFVRTSTPPTSNART
;
A
#
# COMPACT_ATOMS: atom_id res chain seq x y z
N MET A 1 16.07 -0.04 -17.76
CA MET A 1 15.17 -1.21 -17.85
C MET A 1 13.78 -0.73 -18.26
N ALA A 2 13.08 -1.50 -19.11
CA ALA A 2 11.76 -1.13 -19.61
C ALA A 2 10.66 -1.33 -18.55
N LYS A 3 9.62 -0.50 -18.59
CA LYS A 3 8.44 -0.60 -17.72
C LYS A 3 7.74 -1.95 -17.95
N PRO A 4 7.35 -2.68 -16.89
CA PRO A 4 6.67 -3.97 -17.05
C PRO A 4 5.31 -3.81 -17.74
N ASP A 5 4.95 -4.84 -18.52
CA ASP A 5 3.64 -5.02 -19.15
C ASP A 5 2.51 -4.90 -18.11
N ARG A 6 1.35 -4.38 -18.55
CA ARG A 6 0.10 -4.31 -17.77
C ARG A 6 -0.25 -5.65 -17.10
N ARG A 7 -0.10 -6.79 -17.78
CA ARG A 7 -0.38 -8.11 -17.20
C ARG A 7 0.57 -8.41 -16.06
N THR A 8 1.87 -8.21 -16.26
CA THR A 8 2.90 -8.40 -15.22
C THR A 8 2.65 -7.48 -14.02
N ARG A 9 2.31 -6.21 -14.24
CA ARG A 9 1.94 -5.28 -13.15
C ARG A 9 0.75 -5.79 -12.33
N ARG A 10 -0.27 -6.32 -12.99
CA ARG A 10 -1.46 -6.88 -12.30
C ARG A 10 -1.08 -8.11 -11.46
N GLN A 11 -0.23 -8.98 -11.99
CA GLN A 11 0.27 -10.16 -11.28
C GLN A 11 1.10 -9.77 -10.06
N ILE A 12 2.00 -8.79 -10.21
CA ILE A 12 2.81 -8.26 -9.09
C ILE A 12 1.89 -7.74 -7.98
N LEU A 13 0.88 -6.92 -8.30
CA LEU A 13 -0.06 -6.39 -7.30
C LEU A 13 -0.84 -7.50 -6.61
N ALA A 14 -1.35 -8.48 -7.36
CA ALA A 14 -2.03 -9.63 -6.78
C ALA A 14 -1.11 -10.42 -5.83
N SER A 15 0.15 -10.67 -6.22
CA SER A 15 1.12 -11.33 -5.36
C SER A 15 1.41 -10.55 -4.08
N LEU A 16 1.51 -9.22 -4.13
CA LEU A 16 1.68 -8.39 -2.93
C LEU A 16 0.48 -8.52 -1.98
N CYS A 17 -0.75 -8.61 -2.51
CA CYS A 17 -1.97 -8.83 -1.71
C CYS A 17 -1.99 -10.21 -1.03
N GLU A 18 -1.39 -11.22 -1.64
CA GLU A 18 -1.22 -12.57 -1.06
C GLU A 18 -0.02 -12.67 -0.08
N GLY A 19 0.62 -11.54 0.26
CA GLY A 19 1.72 -11.50 1.22
C GLY A 19 3.11 -11.80 0.64
N VAL A 20 3.26 -11.82 -0.69
CA VAL A 20 4.57 -11.99 -1.32
C VAL A 20 5.41 -10.72 -1.12
N SER A 21 6.65 -10.87 -0.66
CA SER A 21 7.55 -9.72 -0.44
C SER A 21 7.99 -9.04 -1.75
N ILE A 22 8.33 -7.75 -1.68
CA ILE A 22 8.90 -6.98 -2.81
C ILE A 22 10.11 -7.70 -3.44
N ARG A 23 10.99 -8.28 -2.61
CA ARG A 23 12.16 -9.03 -3.07
C ARG A 23 11.79 -10.34 -3.76
N SER A 24 10.76 -11.02 -3.28
CA SER A 24 10.24 -12.23 -3.93
C SER A 24 9.64 -11.88 -5.29
N CYS A 25 8.92 -10.76 -5.40
CA CYS A 25 8.40 -10.28 -6.69
C CYS A 25 9.50 -9.95 -7.69
N GLU A 26 10.62 -9.36 -7.26
CA GLU A 26 11.79 -9.16 -8.13
C GLU A 26 12.27 -10.47 -8.76
N ARG A 27 12.44 -11.52 -7.94
CA ARG A 27 12.94 -12.82 -8.41
C ARG A 27 11.92 -13.56 -9.30
N ILE A 28 10.64 -13.51 -8.95
CA ILE A 28 9.58 -14.22 -9.67
C ILE A 28 9.31 -13.58 -11.04
N PHE A 29 9.28 -12.25 -11.09
CA PHE A 29 8.87 -11.52 -12.29
C PHE A 29 10.03 -10.88 -13.07
N GLY A 30 11.27 -11.01 -12.58
CA GLY A 30 12.47 -10.48 -13.25
C GLY A 30 12.49 -8.95 -13.32
N VAL A 31 11.97 -8.26 -12.30
CA VAL A 31 11.84 -6.79 -12.26
C VAL A 31 12.65 -6.20 -11.10
N GLU A 32 13.14 -4.98 -11.24
CA GLU A 32 13.87 -4.29 -10.17
C GLU A 32 12.97 -4.03 -8.94
N GLN A 33 13.51 -4.16 -7.72
CA GLN A 33 12.80 -3.85 -6.46
C GLN A 33 12.13 -2.47 -6.48
N ASN A 34 12.81 -1.44 -7.01
CA ASN A 34 12.27 -0.08 -7.10
C ASN A 34 11.04 0.01 -8.01
N THR A 35 10.97 -0.83 -9.05
CA THR A 35 9.81 -0.89 -9.94
C THR A 35 8.58 -1.44 -9.20
N VAL A 36 8.76 -2.48 -8.40
CA VAL A 36 7.71 -3.05 -7.54
C VAL A 36 7.29 -2.04 -6.46
N ALA A 37 8.26 -1.37 -5.82
CA ALA A 37 7.99 -0.36 -4.80
C ALA A 37 7.19 0.84 -5.35
N LYS A 38 7.54 1.36 -6.53
CA LYS A 38 6.76 2.42 -7.19
C LYS A 38 5.34 1.98 -7.52
N LEU A 39 5.18 0.75 -8.02
CA LEU A 39 3.86 0.19 -8.31
C LEU A 39 2.99 0.06 -7.05
N LEU A 40 3.59 -0.35 -5.93
CA LEU A 40 2.92 -0.42 -4.63
C LEU A 40 2.54 0.98 -4.11
N ALA A 41 3.42 1.97 -4.26
CA ALA A 41 3.13 3.36 -3.91
C ALA A 41 1.92 3.91 -4.69
N ASP A 42 1.91 3.73 -6.02
CA ASP A 42 0.78 4.11 -6.88
C ASP A 42 -0.53 3.44 -6.42
N ALA A 43 -0.47 2.17 -6.03
CA ALA A 43 -1.63 1.44 -5.51
C ALA A 43 -2.10 1.98 -4.15
N GLY A 44 -1.18 2.40 -3.29
CA GLY A 44 -1.48 3.07 -2.02
C GLY A 44 -2.21 4.40 -2.23
N ASP A 45 -1.76 5.23 -3.16
CA ASP A 45 -2.42 6.50 -3.49
C ASP A 45 -3.85 6.27 -4.03
N MET A 46 -4.04 5.25 -4.86
CA MET A 46 -5.36 4.84 -5.32
C MET A 46 -6.26 4.35 -4.17
N ALA A 47 -5.71 3.57 -3.23
CA ALA A 47 -6.45 3.10 -2.05
C ALA A 47 -6.90 4.27 -1.16
N ILE A 48 -6.03 5.28 -0.96
CA ILE A 48 -6.36 6.50 -0.22
C ILE A 48 -7.48 7.27 -0.93
N SER A 49 -7.39 7.42 -2.25
CA SER A 49 -8.44 8.05 -3.06
C SER A 49 -9.77 7.31 -2.94
N LEU A 50 -9.74 5.97 -2.99
CA LEU A 50 -10.93 5.14 -2.81
C LEU A 50 -11.55 5.30 -1.42
N MET A 51 -10.73 5.32 -0.37
CA MET A 51 -11.19 5.54 1.02
C MET A 51 -11.88 6.89 1.20
N LYS A 52 -11.52 7.94 0.46
CA LYS A 52 -12.23 9.23 0.56
C LYS A 52 -13.72 9.12 0.22
N ARG A 53 -14.13 8.10 -0.55
CA ARG A 53 -15.55 7.85 -0.90
C ARG A 53 -16.39 7.34 0.27
N THR A 54 -15.79 6.89 1.37
CA THR A 54 -16.52 6.45 2.56
C THR A 54 -16.90 7.61 3.50
N ARG A 55 -16.59 8.86 3.14
CA ARG A 55 -16.98 10.04 3.91
C ARG A 55 -18.45 10.41 3.68
N GLY A 56 -19.14 10.80 4.75
CA GLY A 56 -20.52 11.31 4.68
C GLY A 56 -21.59 10.24 4.43
N LEU A 57 -21.28 8.96 4.70
CA LEU A 57 -22.25 7.89 4.62
C LEU A 57 -23.27 8.02 5.76
N VAL A 58 -24.55 7.86 5.46
CA VAL A 58 -25.60 7.64 6.47
C VAL A 58 -25.56 6.16 6.83
N ILE A 59 -25.24 5.84 8.08
CA ILE A 59 -24.99 4.47 8.54
C ILE A 59 -25.81 4.23 9.82
N GLU A 60 -26.49 3.09 9.90
CA GLU A 60 -27.27 2.70 11.09
C GLU A 60 -26.36 2.12 12.19
N LYS A 61 -25.35 1.33 11.81
CA LYS A 61 -24.42 0.64 12.71
C LYS A 61 -23.01 0.68 12.14
N ILE A 62 -22.02 0.87 13.02
CA ILE A 62 -20.60 0.85 12.68
C ILE A 62 -19.88 -0.21 13.50
N GLN A 63 -18.96 -0.94 12.88
CA GLN A 63 -18.03 -1.83 13.54
C GLN A 63 -16.62 -1.29 13.33
N ALA A 64 -15.83 -1.30 14.39
CA ALA A 64 -14.43 -0.87 14.38
C ALA A 64 -13.58 -2.03 14.92
N ASP A 65 -12.42 -2.21 14.30
CA ASP A 65 -11.41 -3.18 14.68
C ASP A 65 -10.02 -2.52 14.60
N GLU A 66 -9.06 -3.06 15.33
CA GLU A 66 -7.70 -2.53 15.39
C GLU A 66 -6.69 -3.52 14.80
N LEU A 67 -5.82 -3.01 13.94
CA LEU A 67 -4.76 -3.78 13.32
C LEU A 67 -3.41 -3.11 13.56
N TYR A 68 -2.46 -3.90 14.06
CA TYR A 68 -1.15 -3.41 14.50
C TYR A 68 -0.05 -3.81 13.51
N SER A 69 0.84 -2.87 13.18
CA SER A 69 2.04 -3.15 12.40
C SER A 69 3.21 -2.25 12.81
N PHE A 70 4.44 -2.70 12.56
CA PHE A 70 5.63 -1.91 12.81
C PHE A 70 5.94 -1.01 11.62
N VAL A 71 6.01 0.31 11.86
CA VAL A 71 6.35 1.31 10.86
C VAL A 71 7.55 2.14 11.34
N ARG A 72 8.56 2.28 10.47
CA ARG A 72 9.68 3.20 10.74
C ARG A 72 9.26 4.63 10.43
N THR A 73 9.34 5.51 11.43
CA THR A 73 9.28 6.97 11.25
C THR A 73 10.69 7.56 11.33
N SER A 74 11.03 8.54 10.48
CA SER A 74 12.28 9.30 10.62
C SER A 74 12.15 10.48 11.58
N THR A 75 10.92 10.90 11.88
CA THR A 75 10.65 12.05 12.74
C THR A 75 10.52 11.56 14.18
N PRO A 76 11.32 12.08 15.13
CA PRO A 76 11.13 11.78 16.54
C PRO A 76 9.72 12.24 16.97
N PRO A 77 9.06 11.55 17.91
CA PRO A 77 7.74 11.95 18.37
C PRO A 77 7.83 13.39 18.92
N THR A 78 7.28 14.35 18.19
CA THR A 78 7.20 15.74 18.65
C THR A 78 6.30 15.76 19.87
N SER A 79 6.87 16.10 21.03
CA SER A 79 6.20 16.12 22.34
C SER A 79 5.07 17.15 22.49
N ASN A 80 4.66 17.84 21.41
CA ASN A 80 3.64 18.87 21.43
C ASN A 80 2.58 18.63 20.35
N ALA A 81 1.70 17.66 20.59
CA ALA A 81 0.35 17.67 20.00
C ALA A 81 -0.61 18.18 21.08
N ARG A 82 -0.64 19.49 21.29
CA ARG A 82 -1.62 20.16 22.14
C ARG A 82 -2.10 21.42 21.42
N THR A 83 -3.17 21.27 20.63
CA THR A 83 -4.17 22.32 20.34
C THR A 83 -5.37 21.68 19.69
#